data_AF-A0A925MXN4-F1
#
_entry.id   AF-A0A925MXN4-F1
#
_cell.length_a   1.000
_cell.length_b   1.000
_cell.length_c   1.000
_cell.angle_alpha   90.00
_cell.angle_beta   90.00
_cell.angle_gamma   90.00
#
_symmetry.space_group_name_H-M   'P 1'
#
loop_
_entity.id
_entity.type
_entity.pdbx_description
1 polymer ?
#
loop_
_entity_poly.entity_id
_entity_poly.type
_entity_poly.pdbx_seq_one_letter_code
_entity_poly.pdbx_strand_id
1 'polypeptide(L)' 'MPLRAIEARVIREMRGADYMGNPIYFEDRNTYRMTFMRQGRVIRVEVDARSGRITDRTDR' A
#
# COMPACT_ATOMS: atom_id res chain seq x y z
N MET A 1 -14.27 0.27 -1.77
CA MET A 1 -14.04 0.71 -0.38
C MET A 1 -13.41 2.09 -0.41
N PRO A 2 -13.69 3.01 0.53
CA PRO A 2 -13.03 4.32 0.56
C PRO A 2 -11.51 4.17 0.72
N LEU A 3 -10.71 5.00 0.03
CA LEU A 3 -9.24 4.95 0.08
C LEU A 3 -8.70 4.96 1.52
N ARG A 4 -9.22 5.84 2.38
CA ARG A 4 -8.78 5.91 3.79
C ARG A 4 -8.95 4.61 4.56
N ALA A 5 -9.98 3.82 4.25
CA ALA A 5 -10.19 2.52 4.89
C ALA A 5 -9.19 1.47 4.38
N ILE A 6 -8.83 1.53 3.09
CA ILE A 6 -7.76 0.73 2.51
C ILE A 6 -6.42 1.09 3.16
N GLU A 7 -6.10 2.37 3.25
CA GLU A 7 -4.87 2.84 3.89
C GLU A 7 -4.78 2.38 5.35
N ALA A 8 -5.82 2.59 6.15
CA ALA A 8 -5.84 2.17 7.55
C ALA A 8 -5.61 0.66 7.73
N ARG A 9 -6.17 -0.16 6.82
CA ARG A 9 -5.95 -1.61 6.82
C ARG A 9 -4.49 -1.96 6.49
N VAL A 10 -3.95 -1.39 5.42
CA VAL A 10 -2.60 -1.72 4.95
C VAL A 10 -1.55 -1.20 5.93
N ILE A 11 -1.74 -0.02 6.52
CA ILE A 11 -0.86 0.52 7.58
C ILE A 11 -0.83 -0.43 8.79
N ARG A 12 -1.97 -1.01 9.17
CA ARG A 12 -2.03 -2.03 10.23
C ARG A 12 -1.33 -3.33 9.86
N GLU A 13 -1.30 -3.72 8.58
CA GLU A 13 -0.59 -4.92 8.11
C GLU A 13 0.93 -4.66 7.95
N MET A 14 1.32 -3.42 7.66
CA MET A 14 2.71 -2.97 7.48
C MET A 14 3.34 -2.43 8.79
N ARG A 15 2.98 -2.97 9.96
CA ARG A 15 3.52 -2.48 11.26
C ARG A 15 5.04 -2.46 11.26
N GLY A 16 5.61 -1.38 11.79
CA GLY A 16 7.06 -1.17 11.83
C GLY A 16 7.64 -0.67 10.51
N ALA A 17 6.80 -0.28 9.55
CA ALA A 17 7.16 0.53 8.41
C ALA A 17 6.39 1.86 8.43
N ASP A 18 7.05 2.93 8.02
CA ASP A 18 6.47 4.26 7.92
C ASP A 18 5.76 4.40 6.57
N TYR A 19 4.46 4.69 6.59
CA TYR A 19 3.72 4.96 5.36
C TYR A 19 4.07 6.35 4.83
N MET A 20 4.54 6.42 3.59
CA MET A 20 5.01 7.66 2.97
C MET A 20 3.88 8.53 2.39
N GLY A 21 2.63 8.07 2.46
CA GLY A 21 1.48 8.74 1.84
C GLY A 21 1.45 8.60 0.31
N ASN A 22 0.57 9.38 -0.31
CA ASN A 22 0.45 9.54 -1.77
C ASN A 22 0.30 8.21 -2.53
N PRO A 23 -0.77 7.44 -2.28
CA PRO A 23 -1.00 6.19 -3.01
C PRO A 23 -1.25 6.50 -4.49
N ILE A 24 -0.61 5.73 -5.36
CA ILE A 24 -0.78 5.85 -6.81
C ILE A 24 -1.87 4.88 -7.24
N TYR A 25 -2.94 5.38 -7.86
CA TYR A 25 -3.98 4.54 -8.45
C TYR A 25 -3.60 4.08 -9.86
N PHE A 26 -3.81 2.80 -10.13
CA PHE A 26 -3.61 2.16 -11.42
C PHE A 26 -4.95 1.65 -11.94
N GLU A 27 -5.48 2.29 -12.98
CA GLU A 27 -6.81 1.98 -13.52
C GLU A 27 -6.85 0.64 -14.26
N ASP A 28 -5.78 0.31 -15.00
CA ASP A 28 -5.61 -0.93 -15.77
C ASP A 28 -5.73 -2.19 -14.90
N ARG A 29 -5.20 -2.12 -13.68
CA ARG A 29 -5.20 -3.22 -12.70
C ARG A 29 -6.19 -3.01 -11.56
N ASN A 30 -6.81 -1.84 -11.48
CA ASN A 30 -7.67 -1.41 -10.39
C ASN A 30 -7.01 -1.63 -9.01
N THR A 31 -5.75 -1.18 -8.89
CA THR A 31 -4.94 -1.29 -7.66
C THR A 31 -4.42 0.07 -7.20
N TYR A 32 -4.12 0.17 -5.91
CA TYR A 32 -3.30 1.23 -5.35
C TYR A 32 -1.89 0.71 -5.12
N ARG A 33 -0.89 1.53 -5.41
CA ARG A 33 0.48 1.32 -4.95
C ARG A 33 0.80 2.27 -3.83
N MET A 34 1.13 1.70 -2.68
CA MET A 34 1.47 2.38 -1.45
C MET A 34 2.97 2.22 -1.17
N THR A 35 3.63 3.32 -0.84
CA THR A 35 5.07 3.31 -0.53
C THR A 35 5.28 3.37 0.97
N PHE A 36 6.13 2.49 1.47
CA PHE A 36 6.51 2.42 2.87
C PHE A 36 8.04 2.50 2.99
N MET A 37 8.51 2.98 4.13
CA MET A 37 9.91 2.95 4.53
C MET A 37 10.08 2.03 5.73
N ARG A 38 11.04 1.11 5.68
CA ARG A 38 11.39 0.29 6.84
C ARG A 38 12.89 0.14 6.93
N GLN A 39 13.48 0.61 8.03
CA GLN A 39 14.93 0.51 8.26
C GLN A 39 15.76 1.07 7.08
N GLY A 40 15.33 2.20 6.50
CA GLY A 40 16.00 2.83 5.37
C GLY A 40 15.75 2.17 4.00
N ARG A 41 14.94 1.10 3.92
CA ARG A 41 14.56 0.45 2.65
C ARG A 41 13.18 0.87 2.20
N VAL A 42 13.01 1.01 0.89
CA VAL A 42 11.73 1.35 0.27
C VAL A 42 10.97 0.07 0.00
N ILE A 43 9.76 -0.02 0.53
CA ILE A 43 8.84 -1.12 0.29
C ILE A 43 7.66 -0.57 -0.52
N ARG A 44 7.39 -1.17 -1.67
CA ARG A 44 6.21 -0.85 -2.49
C ARG A 44 5.20 -1.97 -2.33
N VAL A 45 3.97 -1.61 -1.99
CA VAL A 45 2.88 -2.55 -1.77
C VAL A 45 1.79 -2.23 -2.78
N GLU A 46 1.42 -3.20 -3.62
CA GLU A 46 0.22 -3.11 -4.45
C GLU A 46 -0.98 -3.70 -3.71
N VAL A 47 -2.12 -3.02 -3.83
CA VAL A 47 -3.32 -3.28 -3.04
C VAL A 47 -4.54 -3.21 -3.95
N ASP A 48 -5.40 -4.21 -3.89
CA ASP A 48 -6.66 -4.21 -4.65
C ASP A 48 -7.60 -3.09 -4.17
N ALA A 49 -8.06 -2.24 -5.10
CA ALA A 49 -8.84 -1.04 -4.77
C ALA A 49 -10.29 -1.35 -4.32
N ARG A 50 -10.78 -2.58 -4.50
CA ARG A 50 -12.13 -2.98 -4.07
C ARG A 50 -12.14 -3.50 -2.64
N SER A 51 -11.18 -4.37 -2.31
CA SER A 51 -11.10 -5.15 -1.07
C SER A 51 -10.06 -4.64 -0.08
N GLY A 52 -9.06 -3.87 -0.53
CA GLY A 52 -7.93 -3.46 0.29
C GLY A 52 -6.95 -4.61 0.60
N ARG A 53 -7.01 -5.72 -0.15
CA ARG A 53 -6.09 -6.86 0.00
C ARG A 53 -4.76 -6.53 -0.67
N ILE A 54 -3.64 -6.77 0.01
CA ILE A 54 -2.31 -6.70 -0.58
C ILE A 54 -2.20 -7.77 -1.68
N THR A 55 -1.88 -7.34 -2.91
CA THR A 55 -1.71 -8.21 -4.08
C THR A 55 -0.25 -8.46 -4.40
N ASP A 56 0.63 -7.50 -4.10
CA ASP A 56 2.07 -7.64 -4.29
C ASP A 56 2.86 -6.81 -3.26
N ARG A 57 4.09 -7.25 -2.96
CA ARG A 57 5.05 -6.53 -2.12
C ARG A 57 6.44 -6.66 -2.74
N THR A 58 7.03 -5.53 -3.08
CA THR A 58 8.41 -5.45 -3.57
C THR A 58 9.25 -4.61 -2.62
N ASP A 59 10.28 -5.24 -2.06
CA ASP A 59 11.32 -4.58 -1.26
C ASP A 59 12.50 -4.29 -2.20
N ARG A 60 12.96 -3.03 -2.27
CA ARG A 60 14.16 -2.65 -3.04
C ARG A 60 15.19 -1.98 -2.15
#